data_AF-A0A1M5LD88-F1
#
_entry.id   AF-A0A1M5LD88-F1
#
_cell.length_a   1.000
_cell.length_b   1.000
_cell.length_c   1.000
_cell.angle_alpha   90.00
_cell.angle_beta   90.00
_cell.angle_gamma   90.00
#
_symmetry.space_group_name_H-M   'P 1'
#
loop_
_entity.id
_entity.type
_entity.pdbx_description
1 polymer ?
#
loop_
_entity_poly.entity_id
_entity_poly.type
_entity_poly.pdbx_seq_one_letter_code
_entity_poly.pdbx_strand_id
1 'polypeptide(L)'
;MPEVIPLFPLSHVLLPGMPLPLHIFEQRYRELLRDIAEAPAGPVFGVVALRAGTEALTPVVATGDLPEVEPIGTTAEVLEVDTADDGTSDLLSVGSRRFRVLDLLPTGRPYLRARIEYLPEPDGELTAAQETRARELIDVYDAMLVRLAGRGTGAELPRDANQLSYQLAARLPLPPAEKQALLTDGTTAERLVRVGRLLRREIALLQRTRSIAVSPAVLRLPVGSN
;
A
#
# COMPACT_ATOMS: atom_id res chain seq x y z
N MET A 1 24.46 1.80 1.70
CA MET A 1 24.83 3.24 1.70
C MET A 1 23.55 4.06 1.56
N PRO A 2 23.45 5.23 2.22
CA PRO A 2 22.29 6.09 2.07
C PRO A 2 22.15 6.56 0.62
N GLU A 3 20.92 6.56 0.11
CA GLU A 3 20.59 6.99 -1.25
C GLU A 3 19.65 8.19 -1.21
N VAL A 4 19.71 9.08 -2.20
CA VAL A 4 18.76 10.18 -2.33
C VAL A 4 17.76 9.85 -3.42
N ILE A 5 16.50 9.69 -3.05
CA ILE A 5 15.43 9.34 -3.99
C ILE A 5 14.33 10.42 -4.02
N PRO A 6 13.64 10.59 -5.16
CA PRO A 6 12.39 11.35 -5.20
C PRO A 6 11.32 10.66 -4.37
N LEU A 7 10.45 11.44 -3.74
CA LEU A 7 9.34 10.95 -2.93
C LEU A 7 7.99 11.38 -3.53
N PHE A 8 7.03 10.46 -3.45
CA PHE A 8 5.62 10.63 -3.76
C PHE A 8 4.80 10.40 -2.48
N PRO A 9 4.44 11.46 -1.74
CA PRO A 9 3.60 11.33 -0.56
C PRO A 9 2.16 10.94 -0.92
N LEU A 10 1.59 10.00 -0.18
CA LEU A 10 0.21 9.55 -0.34
C LEU A 10 -0.54 9.58 0.99
N SER A 11 -1.87 9.58 0.93
CA SER A 11 -2.72 9.39 2.12
C SER A 11 -2.82 7.92 2.57
N HIS A 12 -2.25 7.00 1.80
CA HIS A 12 -2.26 5.56 2.08
C HIS A 12 -0.85 4.97 2.00
N VAL A 13 -0.70 3.77 2.55
CA VAL A 13 0.59 3.07 2.68
C VAL A 13 0.79 2.13 1.49
N LEU A 14 1.93 2.26 0.80
CA LEU A 14 2.40 1.28 -0.18
C LEU A 14 3.14 0.14 0.53
N LEU A 15 2.77 -1.11 0.27
CA LEU A 15 3.47 -2.29 0.75
C LEU A 15 4.28 -2.93 -0.40
N PRO A 16 5.39 -3.62 -0.11
CA PRO A 16 6.07 -4.46 -1.09
C PRO A 16 5.12 -5.43 -1.81
N GLY A 17 5.29 -5.56 -3.12
CA GLY A 17 4.44 -6.37 -4.00
C GLY A 17 3.06 -5.80 -4.30
N MET A 18 2.66 -4.68 -3.68
CA MET A 18 1.35 -4.07 -3.94
C MET A 18 1.39 -3.20 -5.21
N PRO A 19 0.46 -3.39 -6.17
CA PRO A 19 0.37 -2.51 -7.32
C PRO A 19 -0.12 -1.13 -6.90
N LEU A 20 0.38 -0.11 -7.57
CA LEU A 20 0.05 1.29 -7.37
C LEU A 20 -0.18 1.95 -8.74
N PRO A 21 -1.43 1.87 -9.25
CA PRO A 21 -1.84 2.66 -10.40
C PRO A 21 -2.02 4.13 -9.99
N LEU A 22 -1.45 5.05 -10.76
CA LEU A 22 -1.53 6.49 -10.52
C LEU A 22 -1.87 7.22 -11.81
N HIS A 23 -2.77 8.20 -11.71
CA HIS A 23 -2.98 9.20 -12.74
C HIS A 23 -2.20 10.47 -12.38
N ILE A 24 -1.17 10.78 -13.16
CA ILE A 24 -0.25 11.89 -12.96
C ILE A 24 -0.69 13.08 -13.81
N PHE A 25 -1.32 14.05 -13.16
CA PHE A 25 -1.71 15.31 -13.80
C PHE A 25 -0.93 16.51 -13.27
N GLU A 26 -0.44 16.47 -12.03
CA GLU A 26 0.27 17.58 -11.42
C GLU A 26 1.68 17.78 -12.01
N GLN A 27 2.01 19.02 -12.36
CA GLN A 27 3.29 19.38 -12.98
C GLN A 27 4.51 18.87 -12.19
N ARG A 28 4.47 18.93 -10.86
CA ARG A 28 5.57 18.45 -10.01
C ARG A 28 5.88 16.96 -10.20
N TYR A 29 4.86 16.14 -10.42
CA TYR A 29 5.04 14.70 -10.58
C TYR A 29 5.34 14.32 -12.03
N ARG A 30 4.95 15.14 -13.01
CA ARG A 30 5.45 15.02 -14.39
C ARG A 30 6.97 15.21 -14.46
N GLU A 31 7.50 16.18 -13.71
CA GLU A 31 8.95 16.37 -13.58
C GLU A 31 9.64 15.21 -12.84
N LEU A 32 9.00 14.67 -11.79
CA LEU A 32 9.49 13.46 -11.13
C LEU A 32 9.63 12.29 -12.11
N LEU A 33 8.60 12.02 -12.93
CA LEU A 33 8.63 10.92 -13.90
C LEU A 33 9.77 11.06 -14.92
N ARG A 34 10.03 12.29 -15.40
CA ARG A 34 11.16 12.56 -16.31
C ARG A 34 12.50 12.28 -15.62
N ASP A 35 12.67 12.79 -14.39
CA ASP A 35 13.92 12.65 -13.65
C ASP A 35 14.23 11.18 -13.32
N ILE A 36 13.23 10.34 -13.01
CA ILE A 36 13.46 8.91 -12.75
C ILE A 36 13.68 8.09 -14.02
N ALA A 37 13.11 8.50 -15.15
CA ALA A 37 13.32 7.82 -16.43
C ALA A 37 14.77 7.98 -16.93
N GLU A 38 15.40 9.11 -16.62
CA GLU A 38 16.80 9.41 -16.96
C GLU A 38 17.79 8.90 -15.90
N ALA A 39 17.31 8.42 -14.75
CA ALA A 39 18.15 8.03 -13.63
C ALA A 39 18.90 6.69 -13.89
N PRO A 40 20.20 6.59 -13.54
CA PRO A 40 20.96 5.35 -13.69
C PRO A 40 20.42 4.17 -12.86
N ALA A 41 19.73 4.46 -11.76
CA ALA A 41 19.13 3.47 -10.87
C ALA A 41 17.85 2.83 -11.43
N GLY A 42 17.36 3.31 -12.58
CA GLY A 42 16.08 2.91 -13.16
C GLY A 42 14.90 3.75 -12.65
N PRO A 43 13.70 3.54 -13.22
CA PRO A 43 12.53 4.37 -12.94
C PRO A 43 11.90 3.99 -11.59
N VAL A 44 12.53 4.47 -10.51
CA VAL A 44 12.14 4.19 -9.13
C VAL A 44 11.94 5.49 -8.35
N PHE A 45 10.87 5.53 -7.56
CA PHE A 45 10.62 6.61 -6.60
C PHE A 45 10.18 6.04 -5.26
N GLY A 46 10.29 6.82 -4.18
CA GLY A 46 9.84 6.42 -2.86
C GLY A 46 8.41 6.83 -2.60
N VAL A 47 7.61 5.94 -2.01
CA VAL A 47 6.27 6.26 -1.52
C VAL A 47 6.29 6.29 0.00
N VAL A 48 5.79 7.38 0.56
CA VAL A 48 5.64 7.58 2.01
C VAL A 48 4.20 8.00 2.30
N ALA A 49 3.64 7.48 3.39
CA ALA A 49 2.34 7.94 3.85
C ALA A 49 2.49 9.31 4.56
N LEU A 50 1.52 10.19 4.37
CA LEU A 50 1.39 11.43 5.13
C LEU A 50 0.83 11.13 6.52
N ARG A 51 1.34 11.82 7.54
CA ARG A 51 0.76 11.75 8.87
C ARG A 51 -0.61 12.42 8.89
N ALA A 52 -1.50 11.92 9.75
CA ALA A 52 -2.86 12.43 9.87
C ALA A 52 -2.86 13.94 10.11
N GLY A 53 -3.67 14.67 9.32
CA GLY A 53 -3.74 16.14 9.37
C GLY A 53 -2.78 16.87 8.43
N THR A 54 -1.94 16.15 7.68
CA THR A 54 -1.09 16.74 6.64
C THR A 54 -1.74 16.55 5.26
N GLU A 55 -1.92 17.64 4.50
CA GLU A 55 -2.46 17.57 3.15
C GLU A 55 -1.33 17.48 2.10
N ALA A 56 -1.49 16.58 1.12
CA ALA A 56 -0.57 16.45 -0.01
C ALA A 56 -0.55 17.71 -0.92
N LEU A 57 -1.59 18.54 -0.79
CA LEU A 57 -1.92 19.62 -1.73
C LEU A 57 -1.17 20.92 -1.47
N THR A 58 -0.55 21.10 -0.30
CA THR A 58 0.25 22.31 -0.06
C THR A 58 1.57 22.17 -0.79
N PRO A 59 1.85 23.01 -1.80
CA PRO A 59 3.17 23.03 -2.41
C PRO A 59 4.19 23.33 -1.31
N VAL A 60 5.24 22.53 -1.21
CA VAL A 60 6.34 22.78 -0.24
C VAL A 60 6.89 24.21 -0.38
N VAL A 61 6.81 24.76 -1.59
CA VAL A 61 7.21 26.12 -1.95
C VAL A 61 6.32 27.21 -1.31
N ALA A 62 5.07 26.90 -0.96
CA ALA A 62 4.09 27.88 -0.48
C ALA A 62 4.20 28.14 1.04
N THR A 63 4.58 27.15 1.83
CA THR A 63 4.64 27.25 3.30
C THR A 63 6.05 27.28 3.87
N GLY A 64 7.08 26.87 3.12
CA GLY A 64 8.46 26.73 3.64
C GLY A 64 8.64 25.54 4.60
N ASP A 65 7.56 25.04 5.18
CA ASP A 65 7.53 23.84 6.02
C ASP A 65 7.39 22.57 5.17
N LEU A 66 8.22 21.57 5.47
CA LEU A 66 8.14 20.24 4.88
C LEU A 66 6.97 19.46 5.51
N PRO A 67 6.21 18.70 4.71
CA PRO A 67 5.10 17.91 5.24
C PRO A 67 5.59 16.82 6.18
N GLU A 68 4.79 16.51 7.20
CA GLU A 68 5.05 15.37 8.08
C GLU A 68 4.70 14.06 7.37
N VAL A 69 5.73 13.24 7.14
CA VAL A 69 5.61 11.92 6.54
C VAL A 69 5.92 10.83 7.55
N GLU A 70 5.41 9.63 7.30
CA GLU A 70 5.81 8.43 8.03
C GLU A 70 7.31 8.14 7.79
N PRO A 71 8.04 7.69 8.83
CA PRO A 71 9.49 7.51 8.76
C PRO A 71 9.90 6.30 7.92
N ILE A 72 8.98 5.38 7.63
CA ILE A 72 9.22 4.19 6.81
C ILE A 72 8.28 4.23 5.61
N GLY A 73 8.86 4.11 4.43
CA GLY A 73 8.17 4.04 3.14
C GLY A 73 8.59 2.82 2.33
N THR A 74 8.06 2.75 1.12
CA THR A 74 8.34 1.66 0.15
C THR A 74 8.72 2.27 -1.18
N THR A 75 9.79 1.81 -1.83
CA THR A 75 10.08 2.20 -3.20
C THR A 75 9.03 1.63 -4.15
N ALA A 76 8.64 2.40 -5.15
CA ALA A 76 7.77 1.99 -6.23
C ALA A 76 8.62 1.85 -7.49
N GLU A 77 8.67 0.65 -8.04
CA GLU A 77 9.27 0.37 -9.34
C GLU A 77 8.21 0.59 -10.42
N VAL A 78 8.50 1.45 -11.38
CA VAL A 78 7.62 1.73 -12.51
C VAL A 78 7.63 0.53 -13.45
N LEU A 79 6.45 -0.01 -13.72
CA LEU A 79 6.25 -1.12 -14.66
C LEU A 79 5.86 -0.61 -16.04
N GLU A 80 4.90 0.32 -16.09
CA GLU A 80 4.35 0.86 -17.34
C GLU A 80 4.01 2.34 -17.16
N VAL A 81 4.30 3.16 -18.17
CA VAL A 81 3.90 4.57 -18.23
C VAL A 81 3.30 4.83 -19.60
N ASP A 82 2.07 5.32 -19.61
CA ASP A 82 1.42 5.87 -20.79
C ASP A 82 1.31 7.39 -20.63
N THR A 83 1.78 8.17 -21.59
CA THR A 83 1.78 9.64 -21.52
C THR A 83 0.95 10.19 -22.67
N ALA A 84 -0.09 10.94 -22.31
CA ALA A 84 -0.98 11.58 -23.26
C ALA A 84 -0.37 12.87 -23.84
N ASP A 85 -0.93 13.32 -24.96
CA ASP A 85 -0.49 14.53 -25.67
C ASP A 85 -0.60 15.82 -24.82
N ASP A 86 -1.51 15.84 -23.83
CA ASP A 86 -1.66 16.96 -22.87
C ASP A 86 -0.63 16.92 -21.72
N GLY A 87 0.26 15.92 -21.74
CA GLY A 87 1.32 15.68 -20.78
C GLY A 87 0.87 15.04 -19.47
N THR A 88 -0.39 14.63 -19.33
CA THR A 88 -0.80 13.73 -18.25
C THR A 88 -0.25 12.32 -18.49
N SER A 89 -0.05 11.54 -17.42
CA SER A 89 0.43 10.16 -17.55
C SER A 89 -0.37 9.21 -16.68
N ASP A 90 -0.71 8.05 -17.21
CA ASP A 90 -1.15 6.90 -16.42
C ASP A 90 0.06 6.00 -16.16
N LEU A 91 0.33 5.75 -14.88
CA LEU A 91 1.46 4.97 -14.41
C LEU A 91 0.96 3.72 -13.69
N LEU A 92 1.51 2.56 -14.04
CA LEU A 92 1.46 1.37 -13.19
C LEU A 92 2.82 1.16 -12.54
N SER A 93 2.85 1.15 -11.22
CA SER A 93 4.05 0.82 -10.42
C SER A 93 3.77 -0.30 -9.43
N VAL A 94 4.81 -0.91 -8.88
CA VAL A 94 4.71 -1.93 -7.83
C VAL A 94 5.63 -1.60 -6.67
N GLY A 95 5.14 -1.76 -5.44
CA GLY A 95 5.96 -1.65 -4.25
C GLY A 95 7.09 -2.67 -4.27
N SER A 96 8.31 -2.24 -3.94
CA SER A 96 9.51 -3.07 -3.99
C SER A 96 10.18 -3.14 -2.61
N ARG A 97 11.05 -2.19 -2.25
CA ARG A 97 11.89 -2.28 -1.05
C ARG A 97 11.45 -1.28 0.00
N ARG A 98 11.47 -1.71 1.27
CA ARG A 98 11.31 -0.78 2.38
C ARG A 98 12.53 0.10 2.55
N PHE A 99 12.28 1.33 2.96
CA PHE A 99 13.32 2.26 3.37
C PHE A 99 12.89 3.09 4.57
N ARG A 100 13.87 3.58 5.31
CA ARG A 100 13.73 4.62 6.33
C ARG A 100 14.13 5.96 5.75
N VAL A 101 13.29 6.97 5.96
CA VAL A 101 13.63 8.38 5.71
C VAL A 101 14.62 8.82 6.78
N LEU A 102 15.81 9.23 6.37
CA LEU A 102 16.82 9.83 7.26
C LEU A 102 16.62 11.34 7.33
N ASP A 103 16.53 11.99 6.16
CA ASP A 103 16.35 13.44 6.06
C ASP A 103 15.50 13.78 4.84
N LEU A 104 14.54 14.68 5.02
CA LEU A 104 13.90 15.38 3.90
C LEU A 104 14.83 16.50 3.42
N LEU A 105 15.05 16.57 2.11
CA LEU A 105 16.00 17.53 1.54
C LEU A 105 15.27 18.84 1.14
N PRO A 106 15.84 20.01 1.47
CA PRO A 106 15.31 21.30 1.04
C PRO A 106 15.21 21.42 -0.49
N THR A 107 14.24 22.22 -0.93
CA THR A 107 13.73 22.31 -2.30
C THR A 107 14.74 22.82 -3.33
N GLY A 108 14.95 22.04 -4.38
CA GLY A 108 15.50 22.45 -5.69
C GLY A 108 14.78 21.79 -6.87
N ARG A 109 13.70 21.06 -6.58
CA ARG A 109 12.80 20.36 -7.50
C ARG A 109 11.36 20.60 -6.99
N PRO A 110 10.34 20.51 -7.85
CA PRO A 110 8.95 20.76 -7.43
C PRO A 110 8.33 19.60 -6.63
N TYR A 111 9.04 18.49 -6.47
CA TYR A 111 8.64 17.31 -5.70
C TYR A 111 9.61 17.06 -4.52
N LEU A 112 9.16 16.28 -3.53
CA LEU A 112 9.95 15.97 -2.34
C LEU A 112 11.10 15.03 -2.66
N ARG A 113 12.21 15.18 -1.95
CA ARG A 113 13.34 14.26 -2.00
C ARG A 113 13.78 13.92 -0.60
N ALA A 114 14.26 12.70 -0.41
CA ALA A 114 14.78 12.28 0.88
C ALA A 114 16.09 11.52 0.72
N ARG A 115 16.97 11.73 1.70
CA ARG A 115 18.03 10.77 1.99
C ARG A 115 17.40 9.60 2.74
N ILE A 116 17.61 8.40 2.22
CA ILE A 116 17.00 7.18 2.74
C ILE A 116 18.05 6.12 3.05
N GLU A 117 17.65 5.14 3.86
CA GLU A 117 18.36 3.88 4.07
C GLU A 117 17.41 2.71 3.81
N TYR A 118 17.78 1.78 2.93
CA TYR A 118 16.99 0.56 2.75
C TYR A 118 17.02 -0.31 4.00
N LEU A 119 15.85 -0.82 4.37
CA LEU A 119 15.72 -1.70 5.53
C LEU A 119 16.04 -3.15 5.15
N PRO A 120 16.73 -3.90 6.03
CA PRO A 120 16.84 -5.35 5.86
C PRO A 120 15.47 -6.03 6.08
N GLU A 121 15.32 -7.22 5.51
CA GLU A 121 14.15 -8.08 5.65
C GLU A 121 14.52 -9.39 6.35
N PRO A 122 14.88 -9.36 7.65
CA PRO A 122 15.21 -10.59 8.37
C PRO A 122 13.95 -11.43 8.60
N ASP A 123 14.08 -12.75 8.51
CA ASP A 123 12.95 -13.64 8.77
C ASP A 123 12.55 -13.67 10.24
N GLY A 124 13.52 -13.52 11.15
CA GLY A 124 13.31 -13.68 12.60
C GLY A 124 13.13 -15.15 12.98
N GLU A 125 12.39 -15.41 14.05
CA GLU A 125 12.03 -16.77 14.50
C GLU A 125 10.87 -17.34 13.67
N LEU A 126 11.04 -17.35 12.35
CA LEU A 126 10.03 -17.85 11.41
C LEU A 126 9.89 -19.36 11.50
N THR A 127 8.66 -19.84 11.59
CA THR A 127 8.33 -21.27 11.62
C THR A 127 7.40 -21.65 10.48
N ALA A 128 7.55 -22.87 9.96
CA ALA A 128 6.65 -23.41 8.94
C ALA A 128 5.17 -23.44 9.40
N ALA A 129 4.93 -23.55 10.71
CA ALA A 129 3.59 -23.49 11.29
C ALA A 129 2.94 -22.09 11.13
N GLN A 130 3.71 -21.01 11.27
CA GLN A 130 3.20 -19.64 11.05
C GLN A 130 2.81 -19.43 9.59
N GLU A 131 3.66 -19.87 8.65
CA GLU A 131 3.36 -19.77 7.21
C GLU A 131 2.12 -20.59 6.83
N THR A 132 2.08 -21.86 7.23
CA THR A 132 0.96 -22.77 6.98
C THR A 132 -0.33 -22.15 7.51
N ARG A 133 -0.29 -21.61 8.74
CA ARG A 133 -1.46 -21.00 9.34
C ARG A 133 -1.93 -19.74 8.61
N ALA A 134 -1.01 -18.92 8.12
CA ALA A 134 -1.34 -17.73 7.35
C ALA A 134 -2.02 -18.09 6.01
N ARG A 135 -1.52 -19.13 5.33
CA ARG A 135 -2.10 -19.68 4.10
C ARG A 135 -3.52 -20.21 4.32
N GLU A 136 -3.72 -21.03 5.34
CA GLU A 136 -5.07 -21.52 5.69
C GLU A 136 -6.06 -20.38 5.98
N LEU A 137 -5.61 -19.33 6.67
CA LEU A 137 -6.47 -18.20 7.01
C LEU A 137 -6.87 -17.39 5.77
N ILE A 138 -5.95 -17.15 4.84
CA ILE A 138 -6.31 -16.44 3.61
C ILE A 138 -7.22 -17.28 2.72
N ASP A 139 -7.03 -18.60 2.66
CA ASP A 139 -7.92 -19.48 1.89
C ASP A 139 -9.36 -19.41 2.42
N VAL A 140 -9.53 -19.41 3.74
CA VAL A 140 -10.84 -19.23 4.38
C VAL A 140 -11.42 -17.85 4.07
N TYR A 141 -10.60 -16.79 4.16
CA TYR A 141 -11.03 -15.42 3.88
C TYR A 141 -11.48 -15.25 2.42
N ASP A 142 -10.67 -15.69 1.45
CA ASP A 142 -10.95 -15.60 0.02
C ASP A 142 -12.18 -16.43 -0.35
N ALA A 143 -12.33 -17.65 0.19
CA ALA A 143 -13.54 -18.46 -0.01
C ALA A 143 -14.80 -17.77 0.52
N MET A 144 -14.70 -17.04 1.65
CA MET A 144 -15.81 -16.25 2.18
C MET A 144 -16.16 -15.05 1.31
N LEU A 145 -15.17 -14.34 0.76
CA LEU A 145 -15.38 -13.23 -0.16
C LEU A 145 -16.03 -13.68 -1.47
N VAL A 146 -15.57 -14.78 -2.06
CA VAL A 146 -16.17 -15.38 -3.27
C VAL A 146 -17.65 -15.66 -3.02
N ARG A 147 -17.96 -16.28 -1.89
CA ARG A 147 -19.34 -16.62 -1.53
C ARG A 147 -20.22 -15.41 -1.20
N LEU A 148 -19.66 -14.27 -0.78
CA LEU A 148 -20.41 -13.06 -0.42
C LEU A 148 -20.60 -12.09 -1.58
N ALA A 149 -19.55 -11.87 -2.34
CA ALA A 149 -19.48 -10.79 -3.33
C ALA A 149 -19.25 -11.31 -4.76
N GLY A 150 -19.13 -12.62 -4.97
CA GLY A 150 -18.67 -13.19 -6.24
C GLY A 150 -17.23 -12.79 -6.57
N ARG A 151 -16.47 -12.28 -5.59
CA ARG A 151 -15.12 -11.76 -5.76
C ARG A 151 -14.13 -12.72 -5.09
N GLY A 152 -13.26 -13.32 -5.90
CA GLY A 152 -12.02 -13.95 -5.44
C GLY A 152 -10.85 -13.21 -6.05
N THR A 153 -9.72 -13.16 -5.35
CA THR A 153 -8.51 -12.57 -5.93
C THR A 153 -7.96 -13.44 -7.07
N GLY A 154 -8.09 -14.77 -6.96
CA GLY A 154 -7.54 -15.74 -7.92
C GLY A 154 -6.02 -15.69 -8.07
N ALA A 155 -5.36 -14.80 -7.32
CA ALA A 155 -3.95 -14.53 -7.43
C ALA A 155 -3.16 -15.56 -6.63
N GLU A 156 -2.19 -16.18 -7.28
CA GLU A 156 -1.29 -17.14 -6.66
C GLU A 156 -0.55 -16.49 -5.48
N LEU A 157 -0.46 -17.25 -4.39
CA LEU A 157 0.27 -16.83 -3.20
C LEU A 157 1.77 -17.10 -3.40
N PRO A 158 2.66 -16.14 -3.11
CA PRO A 158 4.10 -16.35 -3.13
C PRO A 158 4.50 -17.54 -2.27
N ARG A 159 5.57 -18.24 -2.71
CA ARG A 159 6.19 -19.30 -1.91
C ARG A 159 7.05 -18.73 -0.78
N ASP A 160 7.75 -17.65 -1.08
CA ASP A 160 8.56 -16.91 -0.11
C ASP A 160 7.68 -16.29 1.00
N ALA A 161 8.07 -16.50 2.25
CA ALA A 161 7.30 -16.08 3.42
C ALA A 161 7.27 -14.56 3.59
N ASN A 162 8.35 -13.87 3.22
CA ASN A 162 8.45 -12.43 3.29
C ASN A 162 7.45 -11.80 2.31
N GLN A 163 7.48 -12.22 1.05
CA GLN A 163 6.52 -11.78 0.03
C GLN A 163 5.09 -12.17 0.38
N LEU A 164 4.86 -13.39 0.88
CA LEU A 164 3.55 -13.83 1.35
C LEU A 164 2.99 -12.84 2.39
N SER A 165 3.78 -12.50 3.41
CA SER A 165 3.33 -11.63 4.49
C SER A 165 2.85 -10.25 4.01
N TYR A 166 3.52 -9.65 3.03
CA TYR A 166 3.11 -8.38 2.43
C TYR A 166 1.91 -8.53 1.51
N GLN A 167 1.86 -9.58 0.70
CA GLN A 167 0.73 -9.80 -0.20
C GLN A 167 -0.57 -10.04 0.58
N LEU A 168 -0.50 -10.80 1.67
CA LEU A 168 -1.63 -10.99 2.57
C LEU A 168 -2.07 -9.67 3.22
N ALA A 169 -1.12 -8.85 3.70
CA ALA A 169 -1.40 -7.53 4.24
C ALA A 169 -2.05 -6.59 3.21
N ALA A 170 -1.61 -6.63 1.95
CA ALA A 170 -2.12 -5.79 0.88
C ALA A 170 -3.60 -6.10 0.55
N ARG A 171 -4.00 -7.38 0.61
CA ARG A 171 -5.38 -7.83 0.35
C ARG A 171 -6.39 -7.39 1.42
N LEU A 172 -5.95 -7.13 2.64
CA LEU A 172 -6.85 -6.77 3.73
C LEU A 172 -7.31 -5.30 3.62
N PRO A 173 -8.60 -5.00 3.86
CA PRO A 173 -9.15 -3.64 3.86
C PRO A 173 -8.81 -2.91 5.17
N LEU A 174 -7.52 -2.67 5.40
CA LEU A 174 -7.01 -2.10 6.65
C LEU A 174 -6.93 -0.57 6.57
N PRO A 175 -7.18 0.14 7.70
CA PRO A 175 -6.86 1.56 7.83
C PRO A 175 -5.36 1.83 7.57
N PRO A 176 -4.99 3.02 7.07
CA PRO A 176 -3.59 3.37 6.81
C PRO A 176 -2.65 3.12 8.00
N ALA A 177 -3.07 3.44 9.23
CA ALA A 177 -2.27 3.21 10.43
C ALA A 177 -1.95 1.73 10.67
N GLU A 178 -2.89 0.81 10.39
CA GLU A 178 -2.63 -0.63 10.52
C GLU A 178 -1.71 -1.14 9.41
N LYS A 179 -1.85 -0.63 8.18
CA LYS A 179 -0.89 -0.93 7.10
C LYS A 179 0.50 -0.38 7.40
N GLN A 180 0.60 0.81 8.00
CA GLN A 180 1.87 1.41 8.41
C GLN A 180 2.54 0.56 9.49
N ALA A 181 1.78 0.05 10.46
CA ALA A 181 2.28 -0.86 11.47
C ALA A 181 2.85 -2.16 10.85
N LEU A 182 2.15 -2.73 9.86
CA LEU A 182 2.65 -3.90 9.11
C LEU A 182 3.90 -3.59 8.30
N LEU A 183 3.97 -2.41 7.67
CA LEU A 183 5.15 -1.94 6.95
C LEU A 183 6.35 -1.74 7.89
N THR A 184 6.10 -1.43 9.17
CA THR A 184 7.12 -1.14 10.17
C THR A 184 7.60 -2.39 10.93
N ASP A 185 6.90 -3.52 10.84
CA ASP A 185 7.30 -4.76 11.54
C ASP A 185 8.75 -5.15 11.18
N GLY A 186 9.52 -5.56 12.19
CA GLY A 186 10.97 -5.75 12.08
C GLY A 186 11.36 -7.02 11.34
N THR A 187 10.52 -8.05 11.38
CA THR A 187 10.79 -9.37 10.82
C THR A 187 9.60 -9.95 10.05
N THR A 188 9.87 -10.91 9.15
CA THR A 188 8.84 -11.70 8.45
C THR A 188 7.91 -12.42 9.45
N ALA A 189 8.47 -13.03 10.49
CA ALA A 189 7.72 -13.78 11.50
C ALA A 189 6.70 -12.90 12.26
N GLU A 190 7.14 -11.74 12.75
CA GLU A 190 6.25 -10.78 13.45
C GLU A 190 5.11 -10.32 12.54
N ARG A 191 5.45 -10.01 11.28
CA ARG A 191 4.47 -9.56 10.29
C ARG A 191 3.44 -10.64 9.97
N LEU A 192 3.85 -11.90 9.79
CA LEU A 192 2.93 -13.02 9.57
C LEU A 192 2.00 -13.26 10.78
N VAL A 193 2.52 -13.16 12.01
CA VAL A 193 1.70 -13.26 13.21
C VAL A 193 0.67 -12.14 13.26
N ARG A 194 1.08 -10.89 12.98
CA ARG A 194 0.18 -9.73 12.95
C ARG A 194 -0.89 -9.89 11.87
N VAL A 195 -0.50 -10.24 10.64
CA VAL A 195 -1.42 -10.49 9.53
C VAL A 195 -2.40 -11.61 9.87
N GLY A 196 -1.93 -12.72 10.45
CA GLY A 196 -2.79 -13.83 10.86
C GLY A 196 -3.82 -13.43 11.92
N ARG A 197 -3.51 -12.49 12.81
CA ARG A 197 -4.50 -11.92 13.74
C ARG A 197 -5.52 -11.05 13.01
N LEU A 198 -5.08 -10.22 12.07
CA LEU A 198 -5.96 -9.35 11.28
C LEU A 198 -6.90 -10.15 10.37
N LEU A 199 -6.40 -11.20 9.71
CA LEU A 199 -7.22 -12.15 8.95
C LEU A 199 -8.33 -12.77 9.81
N ARG A 200 -8.00 -13.24 11.03
CA ARG A 200 -9.01 -13.77 11.95
C ARG A 200 -10.07 -12.71 12.31
N ARG A 201 -9.67 -11.45 12.53
CA ARG A 201 -10.60 -10.34 12.78
C ARG A 201 -11.55 -10.15 11.59
N GLU A 202 -11.01 -10.04 10.37
CA GLU A 202 -11.81 -9.83 9.17
C GLU A 202 -12.75 -11.01 8.88
N ILE A 203 -12.28 -12.25 9.06
CA ILE A 203 -13.13 -13.46 8.96
C ILE A 203 -14.29 -13.36 9.95
N ALA A 204 -14.04 -13.02 11.21
CA ALA A 204 -15.09 -12.87 12.22
C ALA A 204 -16.09 -11.76 11.86
N LEU A 205 -15.63 -10.65 11.29
CA LEU A 205 -16.51 -9.58 10.79
C LEU A 205 -17.40 -10.06 9.65
N LEU A 206 -16.83 -10.74 8.65
CA LEU A 206 -17.60 -11.31 7.53
C LEU A 206 -18.63 -12.36 7.99
N GLN A 207 -18.31 -13.13 9.03
CA GLN A 207 -19.25 -14.09 9.64
C GLN A 207 -20.42 -13.36 10.33
N ARG A 208 -20.17 -12.25 11.02
CA ARG A 208 -21.21 -11.44 11.67
C ARG A 208 -22.13 -10.75 10.66
N THR A 209 -21.59 -10.20 9.57
CA THR A 209 -22.40 -9.58 8.51
C THR A 209 -23.38 -10.59 7.89
N ARG A 210 -23.00 -11.87 7.76
CA ARG A 210 -23.92 -12.95 7.35
C ARG A 210 -25.04 -13.19 8.37
N SER A 211 -24.75 -13.06 9.66
CA SER A 211 -25.76 -13.19 10.71
C SER A 211 -26.75 -12.02 10.76
N ILE A 212 -26.41 -10.88 10.13
CA ILE A 212 -27.26 -9.68 10.02
C ILE A 212 -27.88 -9.60 8.62
N ALA A 213 -27.95 -10.71 7.86
CA ALA A 213 -28.75 -10.73 6.65
C ALA A 213 -30.22 -10.45 7.03
N VAL A 214 -30.60 -9.18 6.90
CA VAL A 214 -31.96 -8.66 7.04
C VAL A 214 -32.85 -9.51 6.15
N SER A 215 -33.91 -10.07 6.73
CA SER A 215 -34.95 -10.78 5.98
C SER A 215 -35.35 -9.93 4.77
N PRO A 216 -35.47 -10.50 3.56
CA PRO A 216 -35.92 -9.78 2.36
C PRO A 216 -37.31 -9.12 2.48
N ALA A 217 -37.98 -9.26 3.61
CA ALA A 217 -39.34 -8.76 3.86
C ALA A 217 -39.43 -7.28 4.23
N VAL A 218 -38.33 -6.55 4.48
CA VAL A 218 -38.40 -5.14 4.92
C VAL A 218 -38.41 -4.13 3.74
N LEU A 219 -38.27 -4.59 2.49
CA LEU A 219 -38.35 -3.73 1.28
C LEU A 219 -39.64 -3.92 0.47
N ARG A 220 -40.76 -4.23 1.12
CA ARG A 220 -42.09 -4.07 0.49
C ARG A 220 -42.79 -2.85 1.07
N LEU A 221 -42.42 -1.68 0.56
CA LEU A 221 -43.36 -0.56 0.55
C LEU A 221 -44.39 -0.87 -0.56
N PRO A 222 -45.70 -0.91 -0.25
CA PRO A 222 -46.69 -0.98 -1.30
C PRO A 222 -46.66 0.33 -2.09
N VAL A 223 -46.41 0.22 -3.40
CA VAL A 223 -46.76 1.28 -4.35
C VAL A 223 -48.28 1.25 -4.46
N GLY A 224 -48.96 2.04 -3.63
CA GLY A 224 -50.37 2.30 -3.74
C GLY A 224 -50.60 3.39 -4.78
N SER A 225 -51.09 2.98 -5.94
CA SER A 225 -51.64 3.84 -6.98
C SER A 225 -53.04 4.34 -6.60
N ASN A 226 -53.22 5.66 -6.53
CA ASN A 226 -54.39 6.38 -7.05
C ASN A 226 -54.01 7.84 -7.31
#